data_AF-A0A357CGX0-F1
#
_entry.id   AF-A0A357CGX0-F1
#
_cell.length_a   1.000
_cell.length_b   1.000
_cell.length_c   1.000
_cell.angle_alpha   90.00
_cell.angle_beta   90.00
_cell.angle_gamma   90.00
#
_symmetry.space_group_name_H-M   'P 1'
#
loop_
_entity.id
_entity.type
_entity.pdbx_description
1 polymer ?
#
loop_
_entity_poly.entity_id
_entity_poly.type
_entity_poly.pdbx_seq_one_letter_code
_entity_poly.pdbx_strand_id
1 'polypeptide(L)'
;MDTEAPKDPPRHGSNLLSIFITSLSAAIVVAGGSGIIFEAFVVATANLFGLGPMVLWVGSAANVALTVWLAVWTFARSWHVERRLKAGLEVDEPKVSILANLRGY
;
A
#
# COMPACT_ATOMS: atom_id res chain seq x y z
N MET A 1 -8.85 13.15 43.65
CA MET A 1 -7.73 13.59 42.80
C MET A 1 -8.05 13.09 41.41
N ASP A 2 -8.86 13.88 40.72
CA ASP A 2 -9.46 13.57 39.44
C ASP A 2 -8.35 13.60 38.37
N THR A 3 -7.99 12.42 37.87
CA THR A 3 -7.07 12.33 36.75
C THR A 3 -7.92 12.38 35.50
N GLU A 4 -8.14 13.59 34.98
CA GLU A 4 -8.72 13.79 33.65
C GLU A 4 -7.82 13.08 32.64
N ALA A 5 -8.24 11.91 32.18
CA ALA A 5 -7.68 11.30 31.00
C ALA A 5 -7.82 12.31 29.85
N PRO A 6 -6.76 12.59 29.07
CA PRO A 6 -6.87 13.51 27.96
C PRO A 6 -7.97 12.98 27.03
N LYS A 7 -9.02 13.78 26.85
CA LYS A 7 -10.06 13.55 25.83
C LYS A 7 -9.34 13.27 24.53
N ASP A 8 -9.46 12.04 24.04
CA ASP A 8 -8.99 11.66 22.72
C ASP A 8 -9.38 12.77 21.73
N PRO A 9 -8.44 13.26 20.90
CA PRO A 9 -8.73 14.30 19.93
C PRO A 9 -9.96 13.88 19.11
N PRO A 10 -10.84 14.82 18.73
CA PRO A 10 -12.11 14.51 18.09
C PRO A 10 -11.85 13.55 16.94
N ARG A 11 -12.29 12.31 17.14
CA ARG A 11 -12.13 11.18 16.22
C ARG A 11 -12.71 11.66 14.90
N HIS A 12 -11.81 12.08 14.00
CA HIS A 12 -12.16 12.75 12.75
C HIS A 12 -13.20 11.87 12.09
N GLY A 13 -14.43 12.38 11.98
CA GLY A 13 -15.54 11.69 11.32
C GLY A 13 -15.15 11.51 9.87
N SER A 14 -14.39 10.47 9.59
CA SER A 14 -13.81 10.24 8.28
C SER A 14 -14.93 9.75 7.37
N ASN A 15 -15.42 10.67 6.54
CA ASN A 15 -16.27 10.35 5.41
C ASN A 15 -15.59 9.24 4.61
N LEU A 16 -16.37 8.33 4.01
CA LEU A 16 -15.86 7.20 3.22
C LEU A 16 -14.84 7.64 2.16
N LEU A 17 -14.98 8.88 1.69
CA LEU A 17 -14.11 9.57 0.75
C LEU A 17 -12.73 9.90 1.33
N SER A 18 -12.65 10.33 2.60
CA SER A 18 -11.36 10.56 3.26
C SER A 18 -10.56 9.27 3.43
N ILE A 19 -11.24 8.17 3.82
CA ILE A 19 -10.63 6.83 3.92
C ILE A 19 -10.12 6.33 2.57
N PHE A 20 -10.84 6.67 1.51
CA PHE A 20 -10.43 6.35 0.16
C PHE A 20 -9.17 7.11 -0.23
N ILE A 21 -9.13 8.43 0.03
CA ILE A 21 -8.00 9.29 -0.31
C ILE A 21 -6.74 8.89 0.45
N THR A 22 -6.83 8.64 1.75
CA THR A 22 -5.68 8.22 2.58
C THR A 22 -5.12 6.87 2.11
N SER A 23 -6.00 5.90 1.87
CA SER A 23 -5.64 4.59 1.31
C SER A 23 -5.00 4.68 -0.08
N LEU A 24 -5.58 5.49 -0.97
CA LEU A 24 -5.06 5.71 -2.32
C LEU A 24 -3.70 6.41 -2.30
N SER A 25 -3.53 7.40 -1.43
CA SER A 25 -2.27 8.12 -1.26
C SER A 25 -1.16 7.18 -0.78
N ALA A 26 -1.45 6.33 0.21
CA ALA A 26 -0.52 5.31 0.69
C ALA A 26 -0.12 4.34 -0.45
N ALA A 27 -1.09 3.88 -1.24
CA ALA A 27 -0.84 3.00 -2.36
C ALA A 27 0.05 3.65 -3.43
N ILE A 28 -0.21 4.91 -3.80
CA ILE A 28 0.59 5.65 -4.78
C ILE A 28 2.02 5.86 -4.29
N VAL A 29 2.20 6.26 -3.03
CA VAL A 29 3.54 6.51 -2.46
C VAL A 29 4.36 5.23 -2.42
N VAL A 30 3.78 4.13 -1.91
CA VAL A 30 4.47 2.84 -1.80
C VAL A 30 4.76 2.25 -3.19
N ALA A 31 3.76 2.19 -4.06
CA ALA A 31 3.94 1.60 -5.38
C ALA A 31 4.83 2.46 -6.27
N GLY A 32 4.62 3.78 -6.30
CA GLY A 32 5.39 4.71 -7.10
C GLY A 32 6.87 4.73 -6.69
N GLY A 33 7.16 4.84 -5.39
CA GLY A 33 8.53 4.81 -4.89
C GLY A 33 9.22 3.49 -5.20
N SER A 34 8.56 2.37 -4.93
CA SER A 34 9.12 1.03 -5.17
C SER A 34 9.37 0.78 -6.66
N GLY A 35 8.39 1.12 -7.52
CA GLY A 35 8.48 0.88 -8.95
C GLY A 35 9.65 1.61 -9.62
N ILE A 36 9.92 2.86 -9.21
CA ILE A 36 11.07 3.63 -9.72
C ILE A 36 12.40 2.98 -9.31
N ILE A 37 12.51 2.56 -8.05
CA ILE A 37 13.74 1.93 -7.52
C ILE A 37 14.02 0.61 -8.25
N PHE A 38 13.00 -0.23 -8.40
CA PHE A 38 13.14 -1.50 -9.10
C PHE A 38 13.44 -1.33 -10.59
N GLU A 39 12.82 -0.35 -11.25
CA GLU A 39 13.11 -0.05 -12.66
C GLU A 39 14.57 0.41 -12.84
N ALA A 40 15.03 1.32 -11.97
CA ALA A 40 16.42 1.78 -11.98
C ALA A 40 17.39 0.61 -11.78
N PHE A 41 17.04 -0.34 -10.90
CA PHE A 41 17.82 -1.55 -10.68
C PHE A 41 17.86 -2.46 -11.92
N VAL A 42 16.72 -2.68 -12.59
CA VAL A 42 16.63 -3.48 -13.82
C VAL A 42 17.51 -2.87 -14.92
N VAL A 43 17.37 -1.56 -15.15
CA VAL A 43 18.14 -0.83 -16.17
C VAL A 43 19.63 -0.85 -15.84
N ALA A 44 20.00 -0.58 -14.59
CA ALA A 44 21.40 -0.59 -14.16
C ALA A 44 22.02 -1.98 -14.31
N THR A 45 21.31 -3.04 -13.92
CA THR A 45 21.76 -4.43 -14.05
C THR A 45 21.91 -4.81 -15.52
N ALA A 46 20.94 -4.47 -16.37
CA ALA A 46 21.02 -4.75 -17.79
C ALA A 46 22.22 -4.07 -18.45
N ASN A 47 22.48 -2.80 -18.10
CA ASN A 47 23.64 -2.08 -18.61
C ASN A 47 24.96 -2.62 -18.06
N LEU A 48 25.03 -2.97 -16.77
CA LEU A 48 26.24 -3.47 -16.13
C LEU A 48 26.70 -4.81 -16.73
N PHE A 49 25.77 -5.71 -17.03
CA PHE A 49 26.07 -7.03 -17.57
C PHE A 49 25.95 -7.10 -19.10
N GLY A 50 25.68 -5.98 -19.78
CA GLY A 50 25.50 -5.94 -21.24
C GLY A 50 24.33 -6.81 -21.72
N LEU A 51 23.28 -6.94 -20.92
CA LEU A 51 22.14 -7.81 -21.21
C LEU A 51 21.33 -7.22 -22.36
N GLY A 52 20.88 -8.10 -23.26
CA GLY A 52 20.12 -7.69 -24.43
C GLY A 52 18.75 -7.06 -24.10
N PRO A 53 18.11 -6.44 -25.10
CA PRO A 53 16.83 -5.71 -24.92
C PRO A 53 15.72 -6.56 -24.30
N MET A 54 15.75 -7.88 -24.50
CA MET A 54 14.77 -8.80 -23.96
C MET A 54 14.75 -8.81 -22.42
N VAL A 55 15.91 -8.65 -21.77
CA VAL A 55 15.98 -8.62 -20.30
C VAL A 55 15.38 -7.34 -19.74
N LEU A 56 15.60 -6.20 -20.42
CA LEU A 56 14.94 -4.94 -20.07
C LEU A 56 13.42 -5.10 -20.15
N TRP A 57 12.90 -5.60 -21.28
CA TRP A 57 11.46 -5.79 -21.46
C TRP A 57 10.85 -6.73 -20.40
N VAL A 58 11.47 -7.87 -20.13
CA VAL A 58 10.97 -8.83 -19.14
C VAL A 58 11.08 -8.26 -17.73
N GLY A 59 12.20 -7.62 -17.39
CA GLY A 59 12.43 -7.00 -16.07
C GLY A 59 11.45 -5.87 -15.80
N SER A 60 11.27 -4.95 -16.75
CA SER A 60 10.29 -3.86 -16.65
C SER A 60 8.86 -4.38 -16.58
N ALA A 61 8.50 -5.39 -17.36
CA ALA A 61 7.16 -6.00 -17.29
C ALA A 61 6.89 -6.65 -15.93
N ALA A 62 7.87 -7.38 -15.39
CA ALA A 62 7.80 -7.95 -14.05
C ALA A 62 7.70 -6.87 -12.96
N ASN A 63 8.46 -5.79 -13.10
CA ASN A 63 8.40 -4.64 -12.21
C ASN A 63 7.02 -3.96 -12.21
N VAL A 64 6.44 -3.74 -13.39
CA VAL A 64 5.08 -3.19 -13.52
C VAL A 64 4.07 -4.10 -12.84
N ALA A 65 4.13 -5.42 -13.07
CA ALA A 65 3.23 -6.37 -12.42
C ALA A 65 3.37 -6.34 -10.89
N LEU A 66 4.60 -6.31 -10.36
CA LEU A 66 4.88 -6.21 -8.93
C LEU A 66 4.37 -4.89 -8.34
N THR A 67 4.59 -3.78 -9.05
CA THR A 67 4.18 -2.45 -8.63
C THR A 67 2.66 -2.33 -8.57
N VAL A 68 1.95 -2.86 -9.57
CA VAL A 68 0.48 -2.92 -9.58
C VAL A 68 -0.02 -3.80 -8.43
N TRP A 69 0.59 -4.96 -8.21
CA TRP A 69 0.25 -5.82 -7.08
C TRP A 69 0.42 -5.10 -5.73
N LEU A 70 1.55 -4.43 -5.52
CA LEU A 70 1.82 -3.64 -4.31
C LEU A 70 0.82 -2.50 -4.14
N ALA A 71 0.45 -1.80 -5.21
CA ALA A 71 -0.54 -0.74 -5.16
C ALA A 71 -1.90 -1.28 -4.69
N VAL A 72 -2.39 -2.36 -5.31
CA VAL A 72 -3.68 -2.96 -4.97
C VAL A 72 -3.65 -3.53 -3.56
N TRP A 73 -2.57 -4.19 -3.15
CA TRP A 73 -2.45 -4.75 -1.80
C TRP A 73 -2.42 -3.65 -0.73
N THR A 74 -1.61 -2.60 -0.94
CA THR A 74 -1.50 -1.45 -0.01
C THR A 74 -2.84 -0.73 0.11
N PHE A 75 -3.52 -0.50 -1.02
CA PHE A 75 -4.85 0.09 -1.03
C PHE A 75 -5.88 -0.77 -0.28
N ALA A 76 -5.95 -2.06 -0.59
CA ALA A 76 -6.88 -2.98 0.06
C ALA A 76 -6.62 -3.06 1.57
N ARG A 77 -5.35 -3.04 1.98
CA ARG A 77 -4.95 -3.12 3.38
C ARG A 77 -5.28 -1.84 4.14
N SER A 78 -4.89 -0.67 3.63
CA SER A 78 -5.21 0.61 4.25
C SER A 78 -6.71 0.81 4.37
N TRP A 79 -7.47 0.47 3.32
CA TRP A 79 -8.92 0.48 3.34
C TRP A 79 -9.54 -0.42 4.41
N HIS A 80 -9.02 -1.64 4.58
CA HIS A 80 -9.48 -2.57 5.60
C HIS A 80 -9.23 -2.06 7.02
N VAL A 81 -7.99 -1.60 7.29
CA VAL A 81 -7.58 -1.08 8.60
C VAL A 81 -8.45 0.11 8.99
N GLU A 82 -8.67 1.05 8.07
CA GLU A 82 -9.49 2.24 8.35
C GLU A 82 -10.97 1.89 8.59
N ARG A 83 -11.51 0.88 7.92
CA ARG A 83 -12.86 0.37 8.22
C ARG A 83 -12.95 -0.28 9.59
N ARG A 84 -11.97 -1.10 10.00
CA ARG A 84 -11.89 -1.72 11.32
C ARG A 84 -11.76 -0.67 12.43
N LEU A 85 -10.90 0.32 12.24
CA LEU A 85 -10.75 1.46 13.16
C LEU A 85 -12.05 2.27 13.28
N LYS A 86 -12.80 2.43 12.18
CA LYS A 86 -14.12 3.07 12.21
C LYS A 86 -15.14 2.26 13.01
N ALA A 87 -15.09 0.92 12.93
CA ALA A 87 -15.94 0.02 13.71
C ALA A 87 -15.53 -0.09 15.20
N GLY A 88 -14.41 0.54 15.60
CA GLY A 88 -13.88 0.43 16.96
C GLY A 88 -13.22 -0.91 17.26
N LEU A 89 -12.88 -1.68 16.22
CA LEU A 89 -12.21 -2.96 16.33
C LEU A 89 -10.69 -2.77 16.29
N GLU A 90 -9.95 -3.67 16.94
CA GLU A 90 -8.49 -3.70 16.88
C GLU A 90 -7.99 -4.02 15.46
N VAL A 91 -6.76 -3.60 15.19
CA VAL A 91 -6.09 -3.82 13.91
C VAL A 91 -5.60 -5.26 13.82
N ASP A 92 -6.24 -6.08 12.98
CA ASP A 92 -5.82 -7.46 12.69
C ASP A 92 -4.41 -7.51 12.10
N GLU A 93 -3.74 -8.66 12.21
CA GLU A 93 -2.45 -8.93 11.55
C GLU A 93 -2.51 -8.77 10.01
N PRO A 94 -1.39 -8.36 9.38
CA PRO A 94 -1.33 -8.18 7.93
C PRO A 94 -1.43 -9.53 7.20
N LYS A 95 -2.44 -9.64 6.32
CA LYS A 95 -2.61 -10.82 5.45
C LYS A 95 -2.08 -10.51 4.05
N VAL A 96 -1.28 -11.43 3.51
CA VAL A 96 -0.68 -11.31 2.17
C VAL A 96 -1.75 -11.41 1.06
N SER A 97 -2.87 -12.07 1.34
CA SER A 97 -3.99 -12.20 0.40
C SER A 97 -4.82 -10.91 0.30
N ILE A 98 -4.92 -10.35 -0.91
CA ILE A 98 -5.76 -9.17 -1.22
C ILE A 98 -7.23 -9.46 -0.93
N LEU A 99 -7.72 -10.67 -1.28
CA LEU A 99 -9.10 -11.08 -1.01
C LEU A 99 -9.39 -11.18 0.49
N ALA A 100 -8.40 -11.57 1.30
CA ALA A 100 -8.55 -11.59 2.75
C ALA A 100 -8.64 -10.17 3.34
N ASN A 101 -7.97 -9.18 2.74
CA ASN A 101 -8.10 -7.77 3.12
C ASN A 101 -9.43 -7.16 2.63
N LEU A 102 -9.99 -7.64 1.52
CA LEU A 102 -11.29 -7.15 1.01
C LEU A 102 -12.50 -7.77 1.72
N ARG A 103 -12.38 -8.98 2.27
CA ARG A 103 -13.42 -9.61 3.10
C ARG A 103 -13.47 -8.94 4.47
N GLY A 104 -14.30 -7.90 4.57
CA GLY A 104 -14.66 -7.28 5.84
C GLY A 104 -15.40 -8.30 6.71
N TYR A 105 -14.90 -8.48 7.92
CA TYR A 105 -15.72 -8.84 9.09
C TYR A 105 -15.70 -7.62 10.00
#